data_AF-A0AA37K7C9-F1
#
_entry.id   AF-A0AA37K7C9-F1
#
_cell.length_a   1.000
_cell.length_b   1.000
_cell.length_c   1.000
_cell.angle_alpha   90.00
_cell.angle_beta   90.00
_cell.angle_gamma   90.00
#
_symmetry.space_group_name_H-M   'P 1'
#
loop_
_entity.id
_entity.type
_entity.pdbx_description
1 polymer ?
#
loop_
_entity_poly.entity_id
_entity_poly.type
_entity_poly.pdbx_seq_one_letter_code
_entity_poly.pdbx_strand_id
1 'polypeptide(L)'
;MKTQILKATLLAFIIFFSCHQVSQQHPILEQAEKVMSEHPDSALFLLEQVATPEKMPERDYATWCLLITEARDKNYIEHTSDSLINVAIQYFEKKKDINRLSEAYYCQGRILSELSASEEALTAYLKAKELVRETSDRDLEALSIII
;
A
#
# COMPACT_ATOMS: atom_id res chain seq x y z
N MET A 1 -0.81 -49.82 13.32
CA MET A 1 -1.76 -48.71 13.49
C MET A 1 -1.12 -47.46 14.11
N LYS A 2 -0.37 -47.55 15.22
CA LYS A 2 0.26 -46.38 15.90
C LYS A 2 1.24 -45.57 15.02
N THR A 3 2.03 -46.22 14.17
CA THR A 3 3.01 -45.57 13.27
C THR A 3 2.39 -44.83 12.09
N GLN A 4 1.18 -45.20 11.64
CA GLN A 4 0.47 -44.50 10.57
C GLN A 4 -0.23 -43.23 11.09
N ILE A 5 -0.72 -43.29 12.33
CA ILE A 5 -1.31 -42.13 13.01
C ILE A 5 -0.23 -41.06 13.28
N LEU A 6 1.00 -41.47 13.64
CA LEU A 6 2.14 -40.56 13.85
C LEU A 6 2.60 -39.86 12.56
N LYS A 7 2.59 -40.57 11.43
CA LYS A 7 2.90 -39.98 10.11
C LYS A 7 1.82 -38.99 9.66
N ALA A 8 0.55 -39.32 9.90
CA ALA A 8 -0.57 -38.45 9.56
C ALA A 8 -0.60 -37.16 10.40
N THR A 9 -0.22 -37.23 11.68
CA THR A 9 -0.09 -36.04 12.55
C THR A 9 1.11 -35.18 12.17
N LEU A 10 2.25 -35.78 11.80
CA LEU A 10 3.43 -35.04 11.32
C LEU A 10 3.15 -34.33 9.98
N LEU A 11 2.45 -34.99 9.06
CA LEU A 11 2.06 -34.39 7.77
C LEU A 11 1.08 -33.22 7.95
N ALA A 12 0.12 -33.35 8.87
CA ALA A 12 -0.79 -32.26 9.21
C ALA A 12 -0.06 -31.04 9.78
N PHE A 13 0.94 -31.23 10.65
CA PHE A 13 1.76 -30.13 11.20
C PHE A 13 2.52 -29.35 10.12
N ILE A 14 3.06 -30.04 9.10
CA ILE A 14 3.76 -29.39 7.98
C ILE A 14 2.80 -28.54 7.14
N ILE A 15 1.56 -29.00 6.95
CA ILE A 15 0.53 -28.26 6.19
C ILE A 15 0.06 -27.01 6.97
N PHE A 16 -0.01 -27.08 8.31
CA PHE A 16 -0.39 -25.92 9.15
C PHE A 16 0.69 -24.83 9.20
N PHE A 17 1.98 -25.17 9.14
CA PHE A 17 3.06 -24.18 9.09
C PHE A 17 3.34 -23.64 7.67
N SER A 18 2.86 -24.31 6.63
CA SER A 18 3.08 -23.87 5.23
C SER A 18 2.16 -22.72 4.79
N CYS A 19 1.20 -22.29 5.63
CA CYS A 19 0.20 -21.27 5.29
C CYS A 19 0.33 -19.96 6.07
N HIS A 20 1.50 -19.67 6.64
CA HIS A 20 1.77 -18.37 7.29
C HIS A 20 3.17 -17.85 6.95
N GLN A 21 3.50 -17.84 5.66
CA GLN A 21 4.60 -17.02 5.19
C GLN A 21 4.07 -15.58 5.12
N VAL A 22 4.11 -14.87 6.25
CA VAL A 22 3.96 -13.41 6.26
C VAL A 22 5.05 -12.89 5.33
N SER A 23 4.70 -12.52 4.10
CA SER A 23 5.67 -11.98 3.16
C SER A 23 6.17 -10.67 3.75
N GLN A 24 7.38 -10.69 4.29
CA GLN A 24 7.97 -9.49 4.86
C GLN A 24 8.15 -8.47 3.72
N GLN A 25 7.65 -7.26 3.96
CA GLN A 25 7.80 -6.14 3.03
C GLN A 25 9.28 -5.86 2.82
N HIS A 26 9.65 -5.44 1.62
CA HIS A 26 11.04 -5.10 1.32
C HIS A 26 11.58 -4.03 2.30
N PRO A 27 12.78 -4.21 2.91
CA PRO A 27 13.27 -3.34 3.99
C PRO A 27 13.35 -1.84 3.64
N ILE A 28 13.70 -1.51 2.39
CA ILE A 28 13.72 -0.12 1.90
C ILE A 28 12.32 0.51 1.99
N LEU A 29 11.27 -0.25 1.67
CA LEU A 29 9.90 0.27 1.70
C LEU A 29 9.44 0.49 3.14
N GLU A 30 9.77 -0.44 4.05
CA GLU A 30 9.49 -0.27 5.49
C GLU A 30 10.22 0.96 6.05
N GLN A 31 11.47 1.17 5.68
CA GLN A 31 12.24 2.32 6.13
C GLN A 31 11.72 3.65 5.56
N ALA A 32 11.38 3.67 4.27
CA ALA A 32 10.81 4.85 3.62
C ALA A 32 9.46 5.23 4.26
N GLU A 33 8.60 4.24 4.48
CA GLU A 33 7.30 4.43 5.15
C GLU A 33 7.46 4.97 6.57
N LYS A 34 8.38 4.40 7.35
CA LYS A 34 8.64 4.84 8.73
C LYS A 34 9.03 6.32 8.84
N VAL A 35 9.78 6.84 7.87
CA VAL A 35 10.23 8.24 7.88
C VAL A 35 9.31 9.16 7.09
N MET A 36 8.31 8.64 6.37
CA MET A 36 7.46 9.39 5.43
C MET A 36 6.80 10.63 6.04
N SER A 37 6.28 10.50 7.26
CA SER A 37 5.54 11.57 7.93
C SER A 37 6.45 12.71 8.40
N GLU A 38 7.61 12.36 8.98
CA GLU A 38 8.53 13.33 9.61
C GLU A 38 9.59 13.87 8.63
N HIS A 39 10.01 13.04 7.67
CA HIS A 39 11.11 13.29 6.73
C HIS A 39 10.76 12.75 5.32
N PRO A 40 9.79 13.37 4.63
CA PRO A 40 9.34 12.91 3.31
C PRO A 40 10.44 13.01 2.24
N ASP A 41 11.39 13.94 2.36
CA ASP A 41 12.56 14.06 1.48
C ASP A 41 13.49 12.83 1.59
N SER A 42 13.68 12.35 2.82
CA SER A 42 14.45 11.14 3.11
C SER A 42 13.72 9.89 2.64
N ALA A 43 12.40 9.84 2.79
CA ALA A 43 11.58 8.76 2.23
C ALA A 43 11.71 8.71 0.69
N LEU A 44 11.60 9.86 0.03
CA LEU A 44 11.79 9.98 -1.41
C LEU A 44 13.18 9.48 -1.84
N PHE A 45 14.23 9.96 -1.17
CA PHE A 45 15.60 9.55 -1.46
C PHE A 45 15.76 8.02 -1.41
N LEU A 46 15.22 7.36 -0.39
CA LEU A 46 15.26 5.91 -0.24
C LEU A 46 14.52 5.18 -1.37
N LEU A 47 13.31 5.65 -1.72
CA LEU A 47 12.48 5.05 -2.76
C LEU A 47 13.11 5.19 -4.15
N GLU A 48 13.80 6.30 -4.41
CA GLU A 48 14.53 6.54 -5.66
C GLU A 48 15.82 5.71 -5.79
N GLN A 49 16.34 5.13 -4.70
CA GLN A 49 17.47 4.17 -4.78
C GLN A 49 17.06 2.83 -5.41
N VAL A 50 15.76 2.55 -5.54
CA VAL A 50 15.27 1.33 -6.15
C VAL A 50 15.38 1.43 -7.68
N ALA A 51 16.40 0.79 -8.25
CA ALA A 51 16.72 0.91 -9.68
C ALA A 51 15.67 0.29 -10.62
N THR A 52 15.04 -0.83 -10.24
CA THR A 52 14.04 -1.55 -11.06
C THR A 52 12.85 -1.99 -10.18
N PRO A 53 12.01 -1.05 -9.72
CA PRO A 53 10.89 -1.35 -8.81
C PRO A 53 9.88 -2.31 -9.45
N GLU A 54 9.72 -2.28 -10.77
CA GLU A 54 8.82 -3.16 -11.53
C GLU A 54 9.21 -4.64 -11.50
N LYS A 55 10.43 -4.96 -11.04
CA LYS A 55 10.91 -6.35 -10.85
C LYS A 55 10.72 -6.87 -9.42
N MET A 56 10.22 -6.04 -8.51
CA MET A 56 9.88 -6.46 -7.16
C MET A 56 8.69 -7.44 -7.19
N PRO A 57 8.47 -8.22 -6.12
CA PRO A 57 7.21 -8.94 -5.94
C PRO A 57 6.01 -7.98 -6.11
N GLU A 58 4.90 -8.45 -6.68
CA GLU A 58 3.74 -7.60 -7.02
C GLU A 58 3.29 -6.71 -5.86
N ARG A 59 3.30 -7.26 -4.62
CA ARG A 59 2.98 -6.51 -3.40
C ARG A 59 3.91 -5.33 -3.20
N ASP A 60 5.21 -5.57 -3.24
CA ASP A 60 6.23 -4.57 -2.96
C ASP A 60 6.26 -3.52 -4.08
N TYR A 61 6.03 -3.91 -5.33
CA TYR A 61 5.89 -2.94 -6.43
C TYR A 61 4.68 -2.03 -6.23
N ALA A 62 3.51 -2.58 -5.86
CA ALA A 62 2.32 -1.80 -5.54
C ALA A 62 2.55 -0.85 -4.34
N THR A 63 3.21 -1.35 -3.29
CA THR A 63 3.60 -0.53 -2.13
C THR A 63 4.59 0.57 -2.54
N TRP A 64 5.58 0.27 -3.37
CA TRP A 64 6.52 1.28 -3.88
C TRP A 64 5.78 2.36 -4.68
N CYS A 65 4.84 2.00 -5.55
CA CYS A 65 4.01 2.94 -6.31
C CYS A 65 3.18 3.87 -5.43
N LEU A 66 2.65 3.36 -4.30
CA LEU A 66 1.95 4.16 -3.30
C LEU A 66 2.91 5.13 -2.61
N LEU A 67 4.00 4.61 -2.03
CA LEU A 67 4.93 5.40 -1.23
C LEU A 67 5.68 6.45 -2.06
N ILE A 68 6.09 6.15 -3.31
CA ILE A 68 6.78 7.12 -4.17
C ILE A 68 5.85 8.26 -4.58
N THR A 69 4.56 7.94 -4.79
CA THR A 69 3.52 8.94 -5.04
C THR A 69 3.39 9.85 -3.84
N GLU A 70 3.18 9.29 -2.65
CA GLU A 70 3.02 10.06 -1.41
C GLU A 70 4.26 10.91 -1.08
N ALA A 71 5.46 10.36 -1.27
CA ALA A 71 6.70 11.08 -1.01
C ALA A 71 6.85 12.29 -1.95
N ARG A 72 6.57 12.14 -3.24
CA ARG A 72 6.63 13.25 -4.22
C ARG A 72 5.63 14.34 -3.87
N ASP A 73 4.41 13.92 -3.60
CA ASP A 73 3.30 14.77 -3.22
C ASP A 73 3.59 15.57 -1.92
N LYS A 74 4.17 14.94 -0.90
CA LYS A 74 4.61 15.62 0.35
C LYS A 74 5.82 16.54 0.15
N ASN A 75 6.62 16.32 -0.90
CA ASN A 75 7.75 17.18 -1.27
C ASN A 75 7.36 18.26 -2.31
N TYR A 76 6.07 18.42 -2.62
CA TYR A 76 5.57 19.39 -3.61
C TYR A 76 6.19 19.21 -5.00
N ILE A 77 6.51 17.95 -5.35
CA ILE A 77 6.98 17.61 -6.70
C ILE A 77 5.75 17.43 -7.58
N GLU A 78 5.68 18.23 -8.65
CA GLU A 78 4.54 18.22 -9.57
C GLU A 78 4.28 16.83 -10.15
N HIS A 79 3.03 16.38 -10.03
CA HIS A 79 2.58 15.16 -10.66
C HIS A 79 2.20 15.39 -12.12
N THR A 80 2.81 14.64 -13.02
CA THR A 80 2.51 14.71 -14.46
C THR A 80 1.54 13.63 -14.94
N SER A 81 1.26 12.62 -14.09
CA SER A 81 0.26 11.58 -14.35
C SER A 81 -0.14 10.84 -13.07
N ASP A 82 -1.23 10.11 -13.15
CA ASP A 82 -1.78 9.23 -12.10
C ASP A 82 -1.41 7.74 -12.31
N SER A 83 -0.48 7.45 -13.23
CA SER A 83 -0.23 6.08 -13.69
C SER A 83 0.30 5.16 -12.57
N LEU A 84 1.18 5.67 -11.71
CA LEU A 84 1.74 4.89 -10.60
C LEU A 84 0.69 4.59 -9.53
N ILE A 85 -0.10 5.59 -9.12
CA ILE A 85 -1.10 5.37 -8.08
C ILE A 85 -2.19 4.39 -8.54
N ASN A 86 -2.53 4.39 -9.83
CA ASN A 86 -3.45 3.42 -10.41
C ASN A 86 -2.93 1.97 -10.34
N VAL A 87 -1.61 1.74 -10.42
CA VAL A 87 -1.02 0.41 -10.18
C VAL A 87 -1.27 -0.04 -8.74
N ALA A 88 -1.06 0.85 -7.77
CA ALA A 88 -1.30 0.55 -6.37
C ALA A 88 -2.79 0.24 -6.11
N ILE A 89 -3.70 1.07 -6.62
CA ILE A 89 -5.17 0.86 -6.51
C ILE A 89 -5.57 -0.51 -7.05
N GLN A 90 -5.17 -0.85 -8.29
CA GLN A 90 -5.52 -2.13 -8.91
C GLN A 90 -5.06 -3.33 -8.08
N TYR A 91 -3.86 -3.25 -7.51
CA TYR A 91 -3.32 -4.31 -6.68
C TYR A 91 -4.06 -4.43 -5.34
N PHE A 92 -4.21 -3.33 -4.59
CA PHE A 92 -4.82 -3.37 -3.26
C PHE A 92 -6.32 -3.66 -3.32
N GLU A 93 -7.02 -3.25 -4.38
CA GLU A 93 -8.40 -3.64 -4.64
C GLU A 93 -8.52 -5.15 -4.89
N LYS A 94 -7.68 -5.70 -5.76
CA LYS A 94 -7.63 -7.16 -6.02
C LYS A 94 -7.32 -7.97 -4.76
N LYS A 95 -6.47 -7.44 -3.88
CA LYS A 95 -6.11 -8.10 -2.60
C LYS A 95 -7.08 -7.82 -1.46
N LYS A 96 -8.03 -6.90 -1.63
CA LYS A 96 -8.95 -6.43 -0.59
C LYS A 96 -8.21 -5.88 0.64
N ASP A 97 -7.09 -5.21 0.41
CA ASP A 97 -6.33 -4.53 1.45
C ASP A 97 -6.93 -3.13 1.63
N ILE A 98 -7.97 -3.05 2.46
CA ILE A 98 -8.80 -1.85 2.63
C ILE A 98 -7.96 -0.65 3.10
N ASN A 99 -7.03 -0.89 4.02
CA ASN A 99 -6.18 0.17 4.56
C ASN A 99 -5.32 0.79 3.45
N ARG A 100 -4.55 -0.03 2.73
CA ARG A 100 -3.72 0.43 1.60
C ARG A 100 -4.54 0.99 0.44
N LEU A 101 -5.70 0.42 0.17
CA LEU A 101 -6.58 0.91 -0.88
C LEU A 101 -7.13 2.30 -0.55
N SER A 102 -7.48 2.56 0.71
CA SER A 102 -7.94 3.89 1.14
C SER A 102 -6.85 4.96 1.01
N GLU A 103 -5.61 4.64 1.41
CA GLU A 103 -4.43 5.50 1.22
C GLU A 103 -4.20 5.78 -0.28
N ALA A 104 -4.32 4.76 -1.13
CA ALA A 104 -4.11 4.90 -2.56
C ALA A 104 -5.17 5.79 -3.23
N TYR A 105 -6.45 5.62 -2.87
CA TYR A 105 -7.51 6.51 -3.36
C TYR A 105 -7.35 7.94 -2.85
N TYR A 106 -6.88 8.14 -1.63
CA TYR A 106 -6.58 9.49 -1.12
C TYR A 106 -5.47 10.17 -1.95
N CYS A 107 -4.36 9.46 -2.21
CA CYS A 107 -3.29 9.96 -3.05
C CYS A 107 -3.76 10.26 -4.49
N GLN A 108 -4.63 9.41 -5.06
CA GLN A 108 -5.24 9.65 -6.36
C GLN A 108 -6.08 10.93 -6.38
N GLY A 109 -6.87 11.18 -5.32
CA GLY A 109 -7.63 12.42 -5.19
C GLY A 109 -6.73 13.67 -5.21
N ARG A 110 -5.57 13.60 -4.55
CA ARG A 110 -4.59 14.70 -4.54
C ARG A 110 -4.00 14.96 -5.92
N ILE A 111 -3.48 13.92 -6.57
CA ILE A 111 -2.92 14.01 -7.93
C ILE A 111 -3.95 14.59 -8.90
N LEU A 112 -5.19 14.08 -8.89
CA LEU A 112 -6.23 14.55 -9.80
C LEU A 112 -6.65 16.00 -9.52
N SER A 113 -6.60 16.43 -8.26
CA SER A 113 -6.84 17.84 -7.89
C SER A 113 -5.77 18.75 -8.49
N GLU A 114 -4.49 18.36 -8.41
CA GLU A 114 -3.37 19.10 -9.03
C GLU A 114 -3.50 19.14 -10.56
N LEU A 115 -3.97 18.05 -11.16
CA LEU A 115 -4.24 17.95 -12.60
C LEU A 115 -5.54 18.66 -13.04
N SER A 116 -6.21 19.39 -12.13
CA SER A 116 -7.49 20.09 -12.38
C SER A 116 -8.67 19.18 -12.77
N ALA A 117 -8.58 17.87 -12.52
CA ALA A 117 -9.63 16.88 -12.73
C ALA A 117 -10.53 16.77 -11.48
N SER A 118 -11.29 17.83 -11.23
CA SER A 118 -11.97 18.04 -9.94
C SER A 118 -13.06 17.00 -9.62
N GLU A 119 -13.79 16.51 -10.61
CA GLU A 119 -14.86 15.52 -10.40
C GLU A 119 -14.29 14.13 -10.08
N GLU A 120 -13.23 13.74 -10.79
CA GLU A 120 -12.51 12.49 -10.56
C GLU A 120 -11.77 12.53 -9.22
N ALA A 121 -11.19 13.68 -8.86
CA ALA A 121 -10.58 13.89 -7.55
C ALA A 121 -11.59 13.70 -6.42
N LEU A 122 -12.76 14.35 -6.51
CA LEU A 122 -13.83 14.19 -5.51
C LEU A 122 -14.28 12.73 -5.41
N THR A 123 -14.41 12.05 -6.55
CA THR A 123 -14.77 10.63 -6.58
C THR A 123 -13.73 9.78 -5.85
N ALA A 124 -12.43 10.02 -6.07
CA ALA A 124 -11.36 9.30 -5.40
C ALA A 124 -11.37 9.53 -3.88
N TYR A 125 -11.53 10.78 -3.44
CA TYR A 125 -11.66 11.12 -2.02
C TYR A 125 -12.87 10.43 -1.36
N LEU A 126 -14.03 10.42 -2.00
CA LEU A 126 -15.22 9.75 -1.48
C LEU A 126 -15.01 8.24 -1.33
N LYS A 127 -14.32 7.60 -2.29
CA LYS A 127 -13.95 6.17 -2.18
C LYS A 127 -13.02 5.92 -1.00
N ALA A 128 -11.98 6.75 -0.82
CA ALA A 128 -11.08 6.64 0.31
C ALA A 128 -11.84 6.75 1.65
N LYS A 129 -12.74 7.74 1.76
CA LYS A 129 -13.57 7.95 2.94
C LYS A 129 -14.48 6.77 3.25
N GLU A 130 -15.12 6.18 2.25
CA GLU A 130 -16.00 5.03 2.45
C GLU A 130 -15.23 3.80 2.95
N LEU A 131 -14.06 3.52 2.36
CA LEU A 131 -13.19 2.43 2.80
C LEU A 131 -12.72 2.60 4.26
N VAL A 132 -12.42 3.84 4.67
CA VAL A 132 -12.08 4.15 6.07
C VAL A 132 -13.28 3.94 7.01
N ARG A 133 -14.52 4.13 6.54
CA ARG A 133 -15.72 3.83 7.36
C ARG A 133 -16.01 2.34 7.48
N GLU A 134 -15.65 1.56 6.46
CA GLU A 134 -15.82 0.10 6.45
C GLU A 134 -14.80 -0.62 7.37
N THR A 135 -13.66 0.01 7.64
CA THR A 135 -12.67 -0.54 8.56
C THR A 135 -13.05 -0.28 10.03
N SER A 136 -12.68 -1.20 10.92
CA SER A 136 -12.79 -1.02 12.38
C SER A 136 -11.47 -0.53 12.99
N ASP A 137 -10.50 -0.19 12.14
CA ASP A 137 -9.16 0.22 12.50
C ASP A 137 -9.12 1.71 12.89
N ARG A 138 -8.75 1.98 14.14
CA ARG A 138 -8.71 3.33 14.71
C ARG A 138 -7.55 4.16 14.17
N ASP A 139 -6.51 3.53 13.60
CA ASP A 139 -5.35 4.25 13.09
C ASP A 139 -5.67 5.01 11.78
N LEU A 140 -6.75 4.65 11.09
CA LEU A 140 -7.28 5.38 9.93
C LEU A 140 -8.18 6.58 10.31
N GLU A 141 -8.44 6.83 11.60
CA GLU A 141 -9.20 8.01 12.04
C GLU A 141 -8.52 9.31 11.61
N ALA A 142 -7.18 9.34 11.56
CA ALA A 142 -6.43 10.50 11.08
C ALA A 142 -6.71 10.81 9.60
N LEU A 143 -6.84 9.80 8.74
CA LEU A 143 -7.25 9.97 7.34
C LEU A 143 -8.69 10.47 7.24
N SER A 144 -9.57 9.99 8.11
CA SER A 144 -10.99 10.40 8.13
C SER A 144 -11.22 11.88 8.46
N ILE A 145 -10.26 12.51 9.15
CA ILE A 145 -10.31 13.93 9.53
C ILE A 145 -9.86 14.83 8.37
N ILE A 146 -9.05 14.31 7.45
CA ILE A 146 -8.42 15.05 6.35
C ILE A 146 -9.23 14.96 5.04
N ILE A 147 -10.20 14.02 4.95
CA ILE A 147 -11.09 13.80 3.80
C ILE A 147 -12.53 14.25 4.07
#